data_AF-A0A453Q0T1-F1
#
_entry.id   AF-A0A453Q0T1-F1
#
_cell.length_a   1.000
_cell.length_b   1.000
_cell.length_c   1.000
_cell.angle_alpha   90.00
_cell.angle_beta   90.00
_cell.angle_gamma   90.00
#
_symmetry.space_group_name_H-M   'P 1'
#
loop_
_entity.id
_entity.type
_entity.pdbx_description
1 polymer ?
#
loop_
_entity_poly.entity_id
_entity_poly.type
_entity_poly.pdbx_seq_one_letter_code
_entity_poly.pdbx_strand_id
1 'polypeptide(L)'
;SVWLDRETGAKCYMLSARNLFIVWGNTPEYWTWIPLEDSRFSEGAELVNVCWFEIHGKIHGKMLSQGTTYAAYMVFKMDENSYGLNFPVQEASVSSGATNLTRKVC
;
A
#
# COMPACT_ATOMS: atom_id res chain seq x y z
N SER A 1 3.41 -11.00 -3.33
CA SER A 1 4.46 -11.62 -4.15
C SER A 1 5.84 -11.33 -3.54
N VAL A 2 6.84 -12.12 -3.92
CA VAL A 2 8.24 -11.96 -3.48
C VAL A 2 9.15 -11.98 -4.71
N TRP A 3 10.20 -11.18 -4.71
CA TRP A 3 11.27 -11.22 -5.71
C TRP A 3 12.60 -10.84 -5.05
N LEU A 4 13.69 -11.02 -5.77
CA LEU A 4 15.01 -10.56 -5.34
C LEU A 4 15.34 -9.27 -6.07
N ASP A 5 15.85 -8.29 -5.33
CA ASP A 5 16.50 -7.15 -5.92
C ASP A 5 17.69 -7.61 -6.76
N ARG A 6 17.81 -7.07 -7.98
CA ARG A 6 18.76 -7.59 -8.97
C ARG A 6 20.21 -7.28 -8.60
N GLU A 7 20.46 -6.16 -7.94
CA GLU A 7 21.81 -5.69 -7.62
C GLU A 7 22.28 -6.23 -6.27
N THR A 8 21.41 -6.21 -5.27
CA THR A 8 21.76 -6.56 -3.89
C THR A 8 21.39 -7.98 -3.50
N GLY A 9 20.51 -8.65 -4.27
CA GLY A 9 19.95 -9.95 -3.90
C GLY A 9 19.01 -9.89 -2.71
N ALA A 10 18.64 -8.70 -2.22
CA ALA A 10 17.74 -8.53 -1.09
C ALA A 10 16.33 -9.04 -1.43
N LYS A 11 15.66 -9.66 -0.45
CA LYS A 11 14.26 -10.09 -0.62
C LYS A 11 13.34 -8.88 -0.60
N CYS A 12 12.61 -8.67 -1.69
CA CYS A 12 11.58 -7.65 -1.82
C CYS A 12 10.19 -8.27 -1.73
N TYR A 13 9.28 -7.59 -1.05
CA TYR A 13 7.91 -8.03 -0.84
C TYR A 13 6.91 -7.01 -1.38
N MET A 14 5.80 -7.50 -1.92
CA MET A 14 4.70 -6.65 -2.36
C MET A 14 3.38 -7.33 -2.00
N LEU A 15 2.52 -6.58 -1.33
CA LEU A 15 1.15 -6.99 -1.03
C LEU A 15 0.25 -6.52 -2.16
N SER A 16 -0.70 -7.36 -2.58
CA SER A 16 -1.78 -6.91 -3.47
C SER A 16 -2.80 -6.10 -2.68
N ALA A 17 -3.60 -5.28 -3.36
CA ALA A 17 -4.71 -4.55 -2.74
C ALA A 17 -5.66 -5.49 -1.97
N ARG A 18 -5.90 -6.71 -2.49
CA ARG A 18 -6.69 -7.74 -1.81
C ARG A 18 -6.11 -8.28 -0.51
N ASN A 19 -4.81 -8.12 -0.28
CA ASN A 19 -4.14 -8.48 0.98
C ASN A 19 -4.02 -7.30 1.94
N LEU A 20 -4.54 -6.13 1.57
CA LEU A 20 -4.64 -4.97 2.45
C LEU A 20 -6.01 -4.94 3.11
N PHE A 21 -6.06 -4.42 4.32
CA PHE A 21 -7.29 -3.91 4.88
C PHE A 21 -7.52 -2.52 4.31
N ILE A 22 -8.68 -2.30 3.71
CA ILE A 22 -9.10 -1.02 3.14
C ILE A 22 -10.43 -0.67 3.79
N VAL A 23 -10.52 0.46 4.47
CA VAL A 23 -11.79 0.93 5.04
C VAL A 23 -12.81 1.11 3.93
N TRP A 24 -13.99 0.52 4.13
CA TRP A 24 -15.05 0.46 3.12
C TRP A 24 -14.65 -0.17 1.77
N GLY A 25 -13.58 -0.98 1.72
CA GLY A 25 -13.13 -1.60 0.48
C GLY A 25 -14.16 -2.52 -0.19
N ASN A 26 -15.21 -2.94 0.52
CA ASN A 26 -16.32 -3.73 -0.02
C ASN A 26 -17.58 -2.91 -0.30
N THR A 27 -17.48 -1.57 -0.27
CA THR A 27 -18.58 -0.63 -0.50
C THR A 27 -18.37 0.03 -1.86
N PRO A 28 -19.08 -0.41 -2.92
CA PRO A 28 -18.86 0.04 -4.30
C PRO A 28 -19.00 1.55 -4.51
N GLU A 29 -19.75 2.23 -3.64
CA GLU A 29 -19.91 3.69 -3.64
C GLU A 29 -18.60 4.43 -3.33
N TYR A 30 -17.66 3.77 -2.63
CA TYR A 30 -16.40 4.34 -2.19
C TYR A 30 -15.19 3.71 -2.87
N TRP A 31 -15.25 2.40 -3.15
CA TRP A 31 -14.16 1.63 -3.73
C TRP A 31 -14.65 0.68 -4.80
N THR A 32 -14.02 0.70 -5.97
CA THR A 32 -14.26 -0.27 -7.04
C THR A 32 -13.06 -1.19 -7.17
N TRP A 33 -13.30 -2.49 -7.31
CA TRP A 33 -12.23 -3.45 -7.62
C TRP A 33 -12.10 -3.58 -9.13
N ILE A 34 -10.94 -3.21 -9.66
CA ILE A 34 -10.69 -3.13 -11.10
C ILE A 34 -9.64 -4.15 -11.53
N PRO A 35 -9.77 -4.75 -12.74
CA PRO A 35 -8.71 -5.58 -13.29
C PRO A 35 -7.45 -4.75 -13.57
N LEU A 36 -6.27 -5.35 -13.42
CA LEU A 36 -5.00 -4.72 -13.77
C LEU A 36 -4.29 -5.55 -14.84
N GLU A 37 -4.11 -4.99 -16.02
CA GLU A 37 -3.44 -5.66 -17.15
C GLU A 37 -1.91 -5.64 -17.02
N ASP A 38 -1.34 -4.52 -16.54
CA ASP A 38 0.12 -4.32 -16.41
C ASP A 38 0.66 -4.62 -15.00
N SER A 39 0.00 -5.52 -14.27
CA SER A 39 0.36 -5.83 -12.88
C SER A 39 0.59 -7.31 -12.68
N ARG A 40 1.47 -7.65 -11.74
CA ARG A 40 1.64 -9.04 -11.27
C ARG A 40 0.43 -9.54 -10.46
N PHE A 41 -0.49 -8.65 -10.12
CA PHE A 41 -1.77 -8.96 -9.49
C PHE A 41 -2.89 -8.67 -10.47
N SER A 42 -3.88 -9.55 -10.53
CA SER A 42 -5.03 -9.43 -11.44
C SER A 42 -5.96 -8.27 -11.14
N GLU A 43 -5.88 -7.68 -9.95
CA GLU A 43 -6.87 -6.73 -9.45
C GLU A 43 -6.27 -5.67 -8.53
N GLY A 44 -6.78 -4.45 -8.64
CA GLY A 44 -6.49 -3.29 -7.81
C GLY A 44 -7.75 -2.73 -7.14
N ALA A 45 -7.57 -1.83 -6.17
CA ALA A 45 -8.65 -1.07 -5.56
C ALA A 45 -8.58 0.38 -6.06
N GLU A 46 -9.61 0.81 -6.77
CA GLU A 46 -9.80 2.17 -7.24
C GLU A 46 -10.65 2.94 -6.25
N LEU A 47 -10.13 4.08 -5.78
CA LEU A 47 -10.86 4.97 -4.89
C LEU A 47 -11.80 5.85 -5.71
N VAL A 48 -13.11 5.79 -5.43
CA VAL A 48 -14.14 6.52 -6.16
C VAL A 48 -14.30 7.94 -5.61
N ASN A 49 -14.83 8.08 -4.39
CA ASN A 49 -14.99 9.37 -3.72
C ASN A 49 -15.25 9.18 -2.22
N VAL A 50 -14.41 9.79 -1.38
CA VAL A 50 -14.53 9.74 0.09
C VAL A 50 -13.98 11.02 0.70
N CYS A 51 -14.40 11.33 1.94
CA CYS A 51 -13.81 12.44 2.71
C CYS A 51 -12.56 12.03 3.51
N TRP A 52 -12.35 10.72 3.74
CA TRP A 52 -11.14 10.15 4.31
C TRP A 52 -11.03 8.67 3.94
N PHE A 53 -9.84 8.10 4.06
CA PHE A 53 -9.63 6.67 3.93
C PHE A 53 -8.50 6.19 4.84
N GLU A 54 -8.46 4.89 5.07
CA GLU A 54 -7.46 4.22 5.90
C GLU A 54 -7.14 2.87 5.26
N ILE A 55 -5.85 2.60 5.08
CA ILE A 55 -5.35 1.39 4.44
C ILE A 55 -4.23 0.79 5.30
N HIS A 56 -4.35 -0.49 5.63
CA HIS A 56 -3.37 -1.21 6.44
C HIS A 56 -2.83 -2.43 5.70
N GLY A 57 -1.53 -2.61 5.75
CA GLY A 57 -0.84 -3.82 5.32
C GLY A 57 -0.11 -4.49 6.49
N LYS A 58 0.01 -5.81 6.44
CA LYS A 58 0.82 -6.57 7.42
C LYS A 58 1.69 -7.58 6.68
N ILE A 59 2.97 -7.63 7.07
CA ILE A 59 3.89 -8.69 6.67
C ILE A 59 4.38 -9.37 7.94
N HIS A 60 4.34 -10.70 7.96
CA HIS A 60 4.79 -11.44 9.12
C HIS A 60 6.32 -11.29 9.27
N GLY A 61 6.81 -10.89 10.45
CA GLY A 61 8.23 -10.62 10.69
C GLY A 61 9.17 -11.77 10.29
N LYS A 62 8.76 -13.03 10.49
CA LYS A 62 9.48 -14.24 10.03
C LYS A 62 9.76 -14.31 8.53
N MET A 63 9.05 -13.52 7.72
CA MET A 63 9.32 -13.40 6.28
C MET A 63 10.45 -12.42 6.00
N LEU A 64 10.65 -11.42 6.87
CA LEU A 64 11.72 -10.44 6.71
C LEU A 64 13.07 -11.04 7.06
N SER A 65 14.11 -10.59 6.35
CA SER A 65 15.49 -10.96 6.67
C SER A 65 15.94 -10.26 7.95
N GLN A 66 16.61 -11.00 8.84
CA GLN A 66 17.11 -10.46 10.10
C GLN A 66 18.19 -9.40 9.85
N GLY A 67 18.23 -8.36 10.69
CA GLY A 67 19.24 -7.29 10.61
C GLY A 67 19.18 -6.45 9.33
N THR A 68 18.09 -6.54 8.58
CA THR A 68 17.91 -5.85 7.29
C THR A 68 17.01 -4.63 7.48
N THR A 69 17.45 -3.48 6.99
CA THR A 69 16.63 -2.27 6.92
C THR A 69 15.70 -2.37 5.72
N TYR A 70 14.40 -2.23 5.96
CA TYR A 70 13.38 -2.18 4.90
C TYR A 70 12.84 -0.78 4.75
N ALA A 71 12.59 -0.38 3.51
CA ALA A 71 11.74 0.76 3.18
C ALA A 71 10.35 0.24 2.79
N ALA A 72 9.31 0.92 3.25
CA ALA A 72 7.94 0.63 2.88
C ALA A 72 7.43 1.71 1.93
N TYR A 73 6.75 1.28 0.87
CA TYR A 73 6.20 2.15 -0.15
C TYR A 73 4.74 1.79 -0.38
N MET A 74 3.90 2.82 -0.50
CA MET A 74 2.56 2.69 -1.06
C MET A 74 2.65 3.00 -2.56
N VAL A 75 2.29 2.05 -3.41
CA VAL A 75 2.36 2.20 -4.87
C VAL A 75 0.95 2.34 -5.41
N PHE A 76 0.67 3.46 -6.06
CA PHE A 76 -0.63 3.78 -6.64
C PHE A 76 -0.45 4.58 -7.94
N LYS A 77 -1.54 4.68 -8.70
CA LYS A 77 -1.67 5.56 -9.86
C LYS A 77 -2.76 6.58 -9.55
N MET A 78 -2.64 7.78 -10.13
CA MET A 78 -3.67 8.81 -10.05
C MET A 78 -4.31 8.97 -11.42
N ASP A 79 -5.65 9.06 -11.44
CA ASP A 79 -6.38 9.47 -12.64
C ASP A 79 -6.13 10.96 -12.93
N GLU A 80 -6.18 11.37 -14.19
CA GLU A 80 -5.99 12.77 -14.59
C GLU A 80 -6.99 13.72 -13.93
N ASN A 81 -8.20 13.22 -13.61
CA ASN A 81 -9.27 13.99 -12.97
C ASN A 81 -9.31 13.79 -11.45
N SER A 82 -8.34 13.10 -10.87
CA SER A 82 -8.28 12.90 -9.42
C SER A 82 -7.98 14.21 -8.67
N TYR A 83 -8.53 14.33 -7.46
CA TYR A 83 -8.35 15.50 -6.59
C TYR A 83 -8.46 15.11 -5.11
N GLY A 84 -8.12 16.05 -4.21
CA GLY A 84 -8.35 15.90 -2.77
C GLY A 84 -7.17 15.33 -1.97
N LEU A 85 -6.12 14.81 -2.62
CA LEU A 85 -4.89 14.37 -1.94
C LEU A 85 -3.91 15.52 -1.65
N ASN A 86 -4.15 16.72 -2.16
CA ASN A 86 -3.31 17.88 -1.92
C ASN A 86 -3.48 18.48 -0.51
N PHE A 87 -4.65 18.29 0.12
CA PHE A 87 -4.93 18.74 1.48
C PHE A 87 -6.18 18.05 2.06
N PRO A 88 -6.19 17.63 3.33
CA PRO A 88 -5.07 17.67 4.29
C PRO A 88 -3.98 16.66 3.91
N VAL A 89 -2.75 16.95 4.32
CA VAL A 89 -1.60 16.05 4.11
C VAL A 89 -1.90 14.68 4.72
N GLN A 90 -1.61 13.61 3.98
CA GLN A 90 -1.90 12.26 4.44
C GLN A 90 -0.84 11.79 5.44
N GLU A 91 -1.17 10.79 6.25
CA GLU A 91 -0.23 10.20 7.20
C GLU A 91 0.06 8.75 6.83
N ALA A 92 1.35 8.39 6.84
CA ALA A 92 1.81 7.03 6.70
C ALA A 92 2.57 6.62 7.95
N SER A 93 2.33 5.39 8.43
CA SER A 93 3.04 4.84 9.56
C SER A 93 3.58 3.44 9.30
N VAL A 94 4.72 3.12 9.90
CA VAL A 94 5.33 1.79 9.92
C VAL A 94 5.59 1.41 11.36
N SER A 95 5.17 0.20 11.73
CA SER A 95 5.41 -0.34 13.06
C SER A 95 6.06 -1.73 13.01
N SER A 96 6.97 -1.96 13.95
CA SER A 96 7.67 -3.23 14.14
C SER A 96 8.06 -3.39 15.60
N GLY A 97 7.46 -4.36 16.29
CA GLY A 97 7.66 -4.53 17.74
C GLY A 97 7.27 -3.25 18.50
N ALA A 98 8.21 -2.71 19.28
CA ALA A 98 8.01 -1.45 20.02
C ALA A 98 8.26 -0.18 19.18
N THR A 99 8.76 -0.31 17.94
CA THR A 99 9.01 0.82 17.06
C THR A 99 7.74 1.22 16.33
N ASN A 100 7.38 2.50 16.39
CA ASN A 100 6.34 3.12 15.59
C ASN A 100 6.93 4.40 14.95
N LEU A 101 6.88 4.50 13.63
CA LEU A 101 7.34 5.64 12.87
C LEU A 101 6.19 6.18 12.04
N THR A 102 5.80 7.43 12.27
CA THR A 102 4.75 8.12 11.52
C THR A 102 5.34 9.30 10.77
N ARG A 103 4.91 9.50 9.53
CA ARG A 103 5.30 10.61 8.68
C ARG A 103 4.07 11.18 7.97
N LYS A 104 4.09 12.49 7.78
CA LYS A 104 3.22 13.17 6.82
C LYS A 104 3.75 12.89 5.41
N VAL A 105 2.86 12.52 4.51
CA VAL A 105 3.14 12.14 3.12
C VAL A 105 2.18 12.86 2.17
N CYS A 106 2.66 13.12 0.96
CA CYS A 106 2.06 13.99 -0.06
C CYS A 106 2.24 15.49 0.23
#